data_AF-A0A7Y2Z3S3-F1
#
_entry.id   AF-A0A7Y2Z3S3-F1
#
_cell.length_a   1.000
_cell.length_b   1.000
_cell.length_c   1.000
_cell.angle_alpha   90.00
_cell.angle_beta   90.00
_cell.angle_gamma   90.00
#
_symmetry.space_group_name_H-M   'P 1'
#
loop_
_entity.id
_entity.type
_entity.pdbx_description
1 polymer ?
#
loop_
_entity_poly.entity_id
_entity_poly.type
_entity_poly.pdbx_seq_one_letter_code
_entity_poly.pdbx_strand_id
1 'polypeptide(L)'
;MKAKQILLFALAVFCFSFVANAQRGVRIGYIDMEYILENVPEYRESETQLEGKVQRWKADIEKKQLAIDQMKLNLANERVLLTKELIEEREEEIQILEEEMLKYQQDRFGPNGDLMIQRRQLVQPIQDQVFNIVQEIAVNKKYDFIFDKSADIVMLFAAERNDISDQVVRTINRAAKREEALSKREKKEIEKREELSVEEEGAISEREQAIEDKKNERARIMEERRRVRDSVRDASRREFEARRQRLLEERQARRDSILRARSGGGDPPPDGGDGDGDEGNGDGGL
;
A
#
# COMPACT_ATOMS: atom_id res chain seq x y z
N MET A 1 -6.25 -5.61 -87.77
CA MET A 1 -6.47 -6.88 -87.02
C MET A 1 -5.57 -7.01 -85.79
N LYS A 2 -4.27 -6.67 -85.87
CA LYS A 2 -3.32 -6.80 -84.74
C LYS A 2 -3.71 -6.02 -83.48
N ALA A 3 -4.19 -4.77 -83.58
CA ALA A 3 -4.61 -3.98 -82.41
C ALA A 3 -5.83 -4.58 -81.67
N LYS A 4 -6.79 -5.18 -82.39
CA LYS A 4 -7.94 -5.86 -81.79
C LYS A 4 -7.52 -7.16 -81.08
N GLN A 5 -6.54 -7.88 -81.63
CA GLN A 5 -5.97 -9.07 -81.01
C GLN A 5 -5.17 -8.74 -79.73
N ILE A 6 -4.39 -7.64 -79.74
CA ILE A 6 -3.67 -7.16 -78.56
C ILE A 6 -4.64 -6.71 -77.46
N LEU A 7 -5.73 -6.01 -77.82
CA LEU A 7 -6.77 -5.60 -76.88
C LEU A 7 -7.48 -6.81 -76.25
N LEU A 8 -7.84 -7.81 -77.06
CA LEU A 8 -8.45 -9.05 -76.56
C LEU A 8 -7.51 -9.84 -75.63
N PHE A 9 -6.21 -9.86 -75.95
CA PHE A 9 -5.21 -10.50 -75.11
C PHE A 9 -5.01 -9.76 -73.78
N ALA A 10 -4.93 -8.42 -73.82
CA ALA A 10 -4.85 -7.59 -72.61
C ALA A 10 -6.08 -7.74 -71.72
N LEU A 11 -7.27 -7.80 -72.30
CA LEU A 11 -8.52 -8.05 -71.58
C LEU A 11 -8.55 -9.45 -70.97
N ALA A 12 -8.08 -10.47 -71.68
CA ALA A 12 -7.98 -11.83 -71.15
C ALA A 12 -7.02 -11.92 -69.96
N VAL A 13 -5.85 -11.27 -70.03
CA VAL A 13 -4.88 -11.21 -68.91
C VAL A 13 -5.46 -10.45 -67.71
N PHE A 14 -6.20 -9.37 -67.95
CA PHE A 14 -6.88 -8.60 -66.91
C PHE A 14 -7.98 -9.42 -66.23
N CYS A 15 -8.81 -10.14 -66.99
CA CYS A 15 -9.84 -11.04 -66.46
C CYS A 15 -9.22 -12.21 -65.68
N PHE A 16 -8.11 -12.78 -66.14
CA PHE A 16 -7.43 -13.88 -65.45
C PHE A 16 -6.83 -13.44 -64.09
N SER A 17 -6.38 -12.18 -64.01
CA SER A 17 -5.87 -11.58 -62.77
C SER A 17 -6.97 -11.39 -61.70
N PHE A 18 -8.23 -11.18 -62.11
CA PHE A 18 -9.37 -11.13 -61.20
C PHE A 18 -9.75 -12.50 -60.64
N VAL A 19 -9.68 -13.56 -61.46
CA VAL A 19 -9.99 -14.94 -61.02
C VAL A 19 -8.96 -15.45 -59.99
N ALA A 20 -7.68 -15.10 -60.14
CA ALA A 20 -6.63 -15.51 -59.21
C ALA A 20 -6.79 -14.92 -57.79
N ASN A 21 -7.43 -13.76 -57.65
CA ASN A 21 -7.66 -13.14 -56.34
C ASN A 21 -8.89 -13.70 -55.60
N ALA A 22 -9.78 -14.41 -56.30
CA ALA A 22 -11.02 -14.98 -55.74
C ALA A 22 -10.81 -16.36 -55.08
N GLN A 23 -9.65 -17.01 -55.26
CA GLN A 23 -9.32 -18.31 -54.66
C GLN A 23 -8.62 -18.17 -53.30
N ARG A 24 -9.05 -17.25 -52.44
CA ARG A 24 -8.66 -17.32 -51.02
C ARG A 24 -9.46 -18.44 -50.37
N GLY A 25 -8.84 -19.62 -50.26
CA GLY A 25 -9.40 -20.72 -49.48
C GLY A 25 -9.53 -20.33 -48.01
N VAL A 26 -10.54 -20.90 -47.34
CA VAL A 26 -10.81 -20.69 -45.92
C VAL A 26 -9.59 -21.13 -45.11
N ARG A 27 -9.09 -20.24 -44.25
CA ARG A 27 -7.96 -20.53 -43.36
C ARG A 27 -8.48 -20.99 -42.01
N ILE A 28 -8.25 -22.26 -41.72
CA ILE A 28 -8.70 -22.91 -40.49
C ILE A 28 -7.49 -23.24 -39.63
N GLY A 29 -7.49 -22.76 -38.38
CA GLY A 29 -6.57 -23.17 -37.33
C GLY A 29 -7.27 -24.03 -36.29
N TYR A 30 -6.50 -24.66 -35.40
CA TYR A 30 -7.04 -25.27 -34.21
C TYR A 30 -6.10 -25.10 -33.01
N ILE A 31 -6.68 -25.25 -31.83
CA ILE A 31 -6.00 -25.27 -30.55
C ILE A 31 -6.43 -26.50 -29.76
N ASP A 32 -5.59 -26.91 -28.82
CA ASP A 32 -5.88 -27.90 -27.80
C ASP A 32 -5.88 -27.21 -26.44
N MET A 33 -7.07 -26.91 -25.92
CA MET A 33 -7.22 -26.16 -24.68
C MET A 33 -6.68 -26.93 -23.47
N GLU A 34 -6.86 -28.25 -23.43
CA GLU A 34 -6.32 -29.10 -22.37
C GLU A 34 -4.80 -29.01 -22.34
N TYR A 35 -4.14 -29.17 -23.50
CA TYR A 35 -2.70 -29.01 -23.62
C TYR A 35 -2.24 -27.61 -23.20
N ILE A 36 -2.97 -26.56 -23.59
CA ILE A 36 -2.61 -25.19 -23.19
C ILE A 36 -2.67 -25.05 -21.67
N LEU A 37 -3.75 -25.48 -21.02
CA LEU A 37 -3.92 -25.41 -19.57
C LEU A 37 -2.80 -26.18 -18.85
N GLU A 38 -2.51 -27.41 -19.27
CA GLU A 38 -1.43 -28.24 -18.70
C GLU A 38 -0.04 -27.58 -18.81
N ASN A 39 0.18 -26.70 -19.79
CA ASN A 39 1.46 -26.02 -20.00
C ASN A 39 1.54 -24.61 -19.40
N VAL A 40 0.49 -24.15 -18.72
CA VAL A 40 0.48 -22.89 -17.96
C VAL A 40 0.89 -23.19 -16.51
N PRO A 41 2.03 -22.66 -16.01
CA PRO A 41 2.52 -22.96 -14.66
C PRO A 41 1.53 -22.63 -13.54
N GLU A 42 0.83 -21.50 -13.66
CA GLU A 42 -0.17 -21.03 -12.68
C GLU A 42 -1.34 -22.01 -12.54
N TYR A 43 -1.78 -22.60 -13.67
CA TYR A 43 -2.81 -23.62 -13.67
C TYR A 43 -2.35 -24.87 -12.94
N ARG A 44 -1.16 -25.38 -13.28
CA ARG A 44 -0.61 -26.60 -12.68
C ARG A 44 -0.46 -26.49 -11.17
N GLU A 45 0.02 -25.34 -10.69
CA GLU A 45 0.16 -25.09 -9.26
C GLU A 45 -1.21 -25.11 -8.57
N SER A 46 -2.18 -24.40 -9.15
CA SER A 46 -3.53 -24.32 -8.60
C SER A 46 -4.29 -25.65 -8.66
N GLU A 47 -4.13 -26.43 -9.73
CA GLU A 47 -4.71 -27.77 -9.88
C GLU A 47 -4.11 -28.70 -8.82
N THR A 48 -2.80 -28.65 -8.58
CA THR A 48 -2.14 -29.43 -7.51
C THR A 48 -2.71 -29.09 -6.12
N GLN A 49 -2.95 -27.80 -5.86
CA GLN A 49 -3.58 -27.37 -4.61
C GLN A 49 -5.04 -27.86 -4.49
N LEU A 50 -5.79 -27.84 -5.60
CA LEU A 50 -7.16 -28.34 -5.67
C LEU A 50 -7.21 -29.85 -5.45
N GLU A 51 -6.32 -30.63 -6.08
CA GLU A 51 -6.17 -32.06 -5.85
C GLU A 51 -5.90 -32.36 -4.37
N GLY A 52 -5.02 -31.59 -3.73
CA GLY A 52 -4.77 -31.70 -2.29
C GLY A 52 -6.01 -31.41 -1.42
N LYS A 53 -6.91 -30.52 -1.85
CA LYS A 53 -8.21 -30.32 -1.17
C LYS A 53 -9.15 -31.49 -1.42
N VAL A 54 -9.22 -31.99 -2.65
CA VAL A 54 -10.04 -33.16 -3.02
C VAL A 54 -9.67 -34.38 -2.20
N GLN A 55 -8.38 -34.66 -2.03
CA GLN A 55 -7.92 -35.79 -1.20
C GLN A 55 -8.33 -35.62 0.27
N ARG A 56 -8.26 -34.39 0.81
CA ARG A 56 -8.73 -34.11 2.17
C ARG A 56 -10.23 -34.34 2.33
N TRP A 57 -11.05 -33.85 1.40
CA TRP A 57 -12.49 -34.09 1.42
C TRP A 57 -12.85 -35.57 1.30
N LYS A 58 -12.14 -36.33 0.46
CA LYS A 58 -12.31 -37.78 0.37
C LYS A 58 -11.99 -38.48 1.69
N ALA A 59 -10.87 -38.12 2.32
CA ALA A 59 -10.48 -38.67 3.62
C ALA A 59 -11.50 -38.31 4.72
N ASP A 60 -12.07 -37.11 4.69
CA ASP A 60 -13.11 -36.69 5.64
C ASP A 60 -14.42 -37.48 5.45
N ILE A 61 -14.82 -37.75 4.21
CA ILE A 61 -15.97 -38.62 3.90
C ILE A 61 -15.70 -40.03 4.39
N GLU A 62 -14.52 -40.59 4.12
CA GLU A 62 -14.15 -41.94 4.58
C GLU A 62 -14.18 -42.07 6.11
N LYS A 63 -13.67 -41.06 6.84
CA LYS A 63 -13.76 -41.03 8.31
C LYS A 63 -15.20 -40.99 8.81
N LYS A 64 -16.06 -40.17 8.19
CA LYS A 64 -17.49 -40.08 8.54
C LYS A 64 -18.20 -41.41 8.29
N GLN A 65 -17.93 -42.03 7.14
CA GLN A 65 -18.48 -43.34 6.79
C GLN A 65 -18.07 -44.40 7.80
N LEU A 66 -16.79 -44.48 8.16
CA LEU A 66 -16.30 -45.45 9.14
C LEU A 66 -16.91 -45.23 10.53
N ALA A 67 -17.10 -43.98 10.95
CA ALA A 67 -17.77 -43.66 12.21
C ALA A 67 -19.24 -44.14 12.22
N ILE A 68 -19.98 -43.86 11.14
CA ILE A 68 -21.36 -44.31 10.96
C ILE A 68 -21.44 -45.84 10.97
N ASP A 69 -20.56 -46.53 10.26
CA ASP A 69 -20.53 -48.00 10.19
C ASP A 69 -20.23 -48.61 11.57
N GLN A 70 -19.32 -48.00 12.34
CA GLN A 70 -19.04 -48.42 13.71
C GLN A 70 -20.26 -48.22 14.64
N MET A 71 -20.97 -47.09 14.52
CA MET A 71 -22.19 -46.84 15.31
C MET A 71 -23.29 -47.84 14.98
N LYS A 72 -23.50 -48.15 13.70
CA LYS A 72 -24.45 -49.19 13.26
C LYS A 72 -24.09 -50.56 13.82
N LEU A 73 -22.82 -50.92 13.77
CA LEU A 73 -22.33 -52.20 14.30
C LEU A 73 -22.51 -52.28 15.83
N ASN A 74 -22.20 -51.21 16.55
CA ASN A 74 -22.42 -51.13 18.00
C ASN A 74 -23.90 -51.27 18.35
N LEU A 75 -24.77 -50.53 17.65
CA LEU A 75 -26.22 -50.62 17.82
C LEU A 75 -26.72 -52.04 17.56
N ALA A 76 -26.24 -52.71 16.51
CA ALA A 76 -26.63 -54.09 16.20
C ALA A 76 -26.23 -55.09 17.30
N ASN A 77 -25.02 -54.93 17.86
CA ASN A 77 -24.52 -55.80 18.93
C ASN A 77 -25.21 -55.54 20.28
N GLU A 78 -25.49 -54.28 20.59
CA GLU A 78 -26.08 -53.87 21.87
C GLU A 78 -27.61 -53.89 21.85
N ARG A 79 -28.26 -54.03 20.68
CA ARG A 79 -29.73 -53.91 20.49
C ARG A 79 -30.56 -54.69 21.50
N VAL A 80 -30.12 -55.90 21.87
CA VAL A 80 -30.85 -56.79 22.80
C VAL A 80 -30.79 -56.30 24.25
N LEU A 81 -29.81 -55.45 24.57
CA LEU A 81 -29.57 -54.88 25.89
C LEU A 81 -30.20 -53.50 26.08
N LEU A 82 -30.74 -52.89 25.01
CA LEU A 82 -31.27 -51.52 25.02
C LEU A 82 -32.80 -51.49 25.11
N THR A 83 -33.35 -50.40 25.65
CA THR A 83 -34.81 -50.13 25.59
C THR A 83 -35.20 -49.63 24.20
N LYS A 84 -36.49 -49.69 23.89
CA LYS A 84 -37.01 -49.25 22.59
C LYS A 84 -36.72 -47.78 22.32
N GLU A 85 -36.84 -46.93 23.33
CA GLU A 85 -36.58 -45.49 23.24
C GLU A 85 -35.11 -45.20 22.93
N LEU A 86 -34.18 -45.93 23.57
CA LEU A 86 -32.75 -45.74 23.34
C LEU A 86 -32.30 -46.25 21.96
N ILE A 87 -32.97 -47.30 21.44
CA ILE A 87 -32.75 -47.77 20.06
C ILE A 87 -33.19 -46.69 19.07
N GLU A 88 -34.39 -46.12 19.25
CA GLU A 88 -34.92 -45.06 18.39
C GLU A 88 -33.98 -43.82 18.40
N GLU A 89 -33.50 -43.39 19.56
CA GLU A 89 -32.54 -42.27 19.69
C GLU A 89 -31.24 -42.54 18.92
N ARG A 90 -30.67 -43.75 19.03
CA ARG A 90 -29.43 -44.11 18.31
C ARG A 90 -29.65 -44.28 16.82
N GLU A 91 -30.80 -44.80 16.39
CA GLU A 91 -31.17 -44.88 14.97
C GLU A 91 -31.32 -43.47 14.37
N GLU A 92 -31.93 -42.53 15.11
CA GLU A 92 -32.05 -41.12 14.70
C GLU A 92 -30.68 -40.43 14.61
N GLU A 93 -29.79 -40.64 15.59
CA GLU A 93 -28.43 -40.09 15.56
C GLU A 93 -27.63 -40.60 14.34
N ILE A 94 -27.71 -41.91 14.05
CA ILE A 94 -27.08 -42.50 12.87
C ILE A 94 -27.65 -41.87 11.60
N GLN A 95 -28.96 -41.73 11.51
CA GLN A 95 -29.62 -41.15 10.34
C GLN A 95 -29.19 -39.68 10.11
N ILE A 96 -29.10 -38.88 11.17
CA ILE A 96 -28.62 -37.49 11.08
C ILE A 96 -27.20 -37.46 10.52
N LEU A 97 -26.31 -38.32 11.02
CA LEU A 97 -24.92 -38.38 10.56
C LEU A 97 -24.81 -38.84 9.10
N GLU A 98 -25.66 -39.77 8.66
CA GLU A 98 -25.75 -40.18 7.25
C GLU A 98 -26.19 -39.03 6.35
N GLU A 99 -27.23 -38.30 6.74
CA GLU A 99 -27.73 -37.14 6.01
C GLU A 99 -26.68 -36.03 5.94
N GLU A 100 -25.97 -35.77 7.03
CA GLU A 100 -24.85 -34.83 7.07
C GLU A 100 -23.70 -35.24 6.15
N MET A 101 -23.34 -36.52 6.13
CA MET A 101 -22.30 -37.06 5.26
C MET A 101 -22.69 -36.93 3.78
N LEU A 102 -23.93 -37.31 3.43
CA LEU A 102 -24.46 -37.18 2.07
C LEU A 102 -24.51 -35.72 1.63
N LYS A 103 -24.96 -34.82 2.51
CA LYS A 103 -24.96 -33.39 2.25
C LYS A 103 -23.53 -32.87 2.03
N TYR A 104 -22.58 -33.25 2.89
CA TYR A 104 -21.19 -32.88 2.71
C TYR A 104 -20.64 -33.39 1.36
N GLN A 105 -20.94 -34.64 0.99
CA GLN A 105 -20.53 -35.18 -0.31
C GLN A 105 -21.14 -34.39 -1.47
N GLN A 106 -22.43 -34.05 -1.40
CA GLN A 106 -23.10 -33.25 -2.42
C GLN A 106 -22.54 -31.82 -2.51
N ASP A 107 -22.27 -31.19 -1.38
CA ASP A 107 -21.72 -29.83 -1.31
C ASP A 107 -20.29 -29.78 -1.87
N ARG A 108 -19.48 -30.85 -1.72
CA ARG A 108 -18.12 -30.91 -2.27
C ARG A 108 -18.05 -31.40 -3.71
N PHE A 109 -18.75 -32.49 -4.03
CA PHE A 109 -18.60 -33.26 -5.27
C PHE A 109 -19.84 -33.24 -6.19
N GLY A 110 -20.93 -32.59 -5.78
CA GLY A 110 -22.12 -32.45 -6.60
C GLY A 110 -21.89 -31.59 -7.85
N PRO A 111 -22.87 -31.51 -8.78
CA PRO A 111 -22.75 -30.74 -10.02
C PRO A 111 -22.48 -29.24 -9.80
N ASN A 112 -22.97 -28.69 -8.68
CA ASN A 112 -22.72 -27.33 -8.22
C ASN A 112 -21.87 -27.30 -6.94
N GLY A 113 -21.17 -28.39 -6.65
CA GLY A 113 -20.32 -28.49 -5.48
C GLY A 113 -19.03 -27.68 -5.62
N ASP A 114 -18.33 -27.53 -4.51
CA ASP A 114 -17.11 -26.74 -4.41
C ASP A 114 -16.03 -27.16 -5.40
N LEU A 115 -15.90 -28.45 -5.70
CA LEU A 115 -14.93 -28.95 -6.67
C LEU A 115 -15.18 -28.35 -8.06
N MET A 116 -16.43 -28.39 -8.52
CA MET A 116 -16.78 -27.89 -9.86
C MET A 116 -16.66 -26.37 -9.92
N ILE A 117 -17.07 -25.67 -8.87
CA ILE A 117 -16.93 -24.22 -8.77
C ILE A 117 -15.45 -23.81 -8.79
N GLN A 118 -14.62 -24.44 -7.96
CA GLN A 118 -13.19 -24.14 -7.91
C GLN A 118 -12.50 -24.46 -9.23
N ARG A 119 -12.80 -25.61 -9.84
CA ARG A 119 -12.27 -25.96 -11.18
C ARG A 119 -12.64 -24.90 -12.21
N ARG A 120 -13.90 -24.45 -12.24
CA ARG A 120 -14.34 -23.38 -13.16
C ARG A 120 -13.59 -22.07 -12.90
N GLN A 121 -13.46 -21.68 -11.63
CA GLN A 121 -12.75 -20.45 -11.25
C GLN A 121 -11.26 -20.47 -11.62
N LEU A 122 -10.62 -21.64 -11.61
CA LEU A 122 -9.23 -21.80 -12.04
C LEU A 122 -9.08 -21.76 -13.56
N VAL A 123 -10.00 -22.42 -14.28
CA VAL A 123 -9.91 -22.56 -15.74
C VAL A 123 -10.35 -21.28 -16.47
N GLN A 124 -11.42 -20.63 -16.00
CA GLN A 124 -12.03 -19.47 -16.66
C GLN A 124 -11.06 -18.31 -16.97
N PRO A 125 -10.24 -17.79 -16.03
CA PRO A 125 -9.34 -16.69 -16.33
C PRO A 125 -8.30 -17.04 -17.40
N ILE A 126 -7.86 -18.30 -17.45
CA ILE A 126 -6.91 -18.76 -18.46
C ILE A 126 -7.62 -18.91 -19.81
N GLN A 127 -8.85 -19.41 -19.83
CA GLN A 127 -9.66 -19.44 -21.05
C GLN A 127 -9.84 -18.03 -21.65
N ASP A 128 -10.11 -17.02 -20.81
CA ASP A 128 -10.24 -15.63 -21.26
C ASP A 128 -8.92 -15.10 -21.85
N GLN A 129 -7.78 -15.41 -21.21
CA GLN A 129 -6.45 -15.07 -21.75
C GLN A 129 -6.18 -15.76 -23.09
N VAL A 130 -6.47 -17.05 -23.18
CA VAL A 130 -6.34 -17.83 -24.42
C VAL A 130 -7.20 -17.22 -25.52
N PHE A 131 -8.46 -16.92 -25.22
CA PHE A 131 -9.39 -16.33 -26.19
C PHE A 131 -8.86 -15.02 -26.76
N ASN A 132 -8.31 -14.14 -25.93
CA ASN A 132 -7.71 -12.88 -26.38
C ASN A 132 -6.48 -13.10 -27.27
N ILE A 133 -5.58 -14.01 -26.88
CA ILE A 133 -4.38 -14.34 -27.65
C ILE A 133 -4.74 -15.00 -28.98
N VAL A 134 -5.72 -15.90 -28.97
CA VAL A 134 -6.23 -16.58 -30.16
C VAL A 134 -6.82 -15.57 -31.14
N GLN A 135 -7.60 -14.59 -30.66
CA GLN A 135 -8.10 -13.50 -31.50
C GLN A 135 -6.97 -12.69 -32.14
N GLU A 136 -5.95 -12.34 -31.37
CA GLU A 136 -4.79 -11.61 -31.89
C GLU A 136 -4.07 -12.41 -32.99
N ILE A 137 -3.85 -13.71 -32.75
CA ILE A 137 -3.24 -14.62 -33.73
C ILE A 137 -4.13 -14.78 -34.96
N ALA A 138 -5.45 -14.88 -34.77
CA ALA A 138 -6.43 -15.01 -35.84
C ALA A 138 -6.34 -13.85 -36.82
N VAL A 139 -6.36 -12.62 -36.30
CA VAL A 139 -6.25 -11.39 -37.10
C VAL A 139 -4.90 -11.31 -37.80
N ASN A 140 -3.81 -11.54 -37.07
CA ASN A 140 -2.45 -11.42 -37.61
C ASN A 140 -2.15 -12.44 -38.71
N LYS A 141 -2.60 -13.69 -38.55
CA LYS A 141 -2.40 -14.78 -39.52
C LYS A 141 -3.55 -14.92 -40.53
N LYS A 142 -4.60 -14.11 -40.39
CA LYS A 142 -5.80 -14.11 -41.23
C LYS A 142 -6.49 -15.47 -41.21
N TYR A 143 -6.67 -16.05 -40.03
CA TYR A 143 -7.54 -17.22 -39.87
C TYR A 143 -9.00 -16.77 -39.90
N ASP A 144 -9.83 -17.52 -40.61
CA ASP A 144 -11.27 -17.31 -40.66
C ASP A 144 -11.96 -18.07 -39.52
N PHE A 145 -11.43 -19.24 -39.16
CA PHE A 145 -11.94 -20.09 -38.08
C PHE A 145 -10.79 -20.67 -37.27
N ILE A 146 -10.99 -20.76 -35.95
CA ILE A 146 -10.12 -21.50 -35.04
C ILE A 146 -11.00 -22.40 -34.20
N PHE A 147 -10.72 -23.70 -34.23
CA PHE A 147 -11.47 -24.70 -33.49
C PHE A 147 -10.70 -25.16 -32.26
N ASP A 148 -11.41 -25.40 -31.17
CA ASP A 148 -10.87 -26.12 -30.03
C ASP A 148 -11.07 -27.62 -30.24
N LYS A 149 -9.97 -28.38 -30.22
CA LYS A 149 -9.95 -29.85 -30.30
C LYS A 149 -10.46 -30.51 -29.02
N SER A 150 -10.39 -29.81 -27.88
CA SER A 150 -10.90 -30.27 -26.59
C SER A 150 -12.42 -30.11 -26.44
N ALA A 151 -13.07 -29.41 -27.37
CA ALA A 151 -14.52 -29.23 -27.41
C ALA A 151 -15.24 -30.44 -28.06
N ASP A 152 -16.57 -30.46 -27.97
CA ASP A 152 -17.44 -31.54 -28.48
C ASP A 152 -17.36 -31.78 -30.01
N ILE A 153 -16.59 -30.99 -30.74
CA ILE A 153 -16.38 -31.15 -32.18
C ILE A 153 -15.34 -32.25 -32.41
N VAL A 154 -15.81 -33.40 -32.89
CA VAL A 154 -14.91 -34.52 -33.23
C VAL A 154 -14.11 -34.20 -34.49
N MET A 155 -12.82 -33.91 -34.30
CA MET A 155 -11.86 -33.70 -35.39
C MET A 155 -11.10 -34.99 -35.68
N LEU A 156 -11.44 -35.67 -36.77
CA LEU A 156 -10.83 -36.95 -37.13
C LEU A 156 -9.38 -36.80 -37.60
N PHE A 157 -9.05 -35.69 -38.27
CA PHE A 157 -7.71 -35.41 -38.75
C PHE A 157 -7.53 -33.91 -38.96
N ALA A 158 -6.40 -33.39 -38.51
CA ALA A 158 -5.94 -32.06 -38.84
C ALA A 158 -4.43 -32.08 -39.05
N ALA A 159 -3.97 -31.30 -40.02
CA ALA A 159 -2.55 -31.15 -40.25
C ALA A 159 -1.93 -30.32 -39.12
N GLU A 160 -0.84 -30.80 -38.52
CA GLU A 160 -0.09 -30.13 -37.44
C GLU A 160 0.29 -28.68 -37.76
N ARG A 161 0.53 -28.36 -39.03
CA ARG A 161 0.80 -26.98 -39.50
C ARG A 161 -0.33 -25.97 -39.17
N ASN A 162 -1.55 -26.45 -38.90
CA ASN A 162 -2.69 -25.62 -38.54
C ASN A 162 -2.89 -25.52 -37.02
N ASP A 163 -2.09 -26.26 -36.23
CA ASP A 163 -2.06 -26.15 -34.77
C ASP A 163 -1.37 -24.85 -34.36
N ILE A 164 -2.04 -24.07 -33.52
CA ILE A 164 -1.46 -22.84 -32.95
C ILE A 164 -1.31 -22.91 -31.43
N SER A 165 -1.60 -24.05 -30.79
CA SER A 165 -1.57 -24.25 -29.33
C SER A 165 -0.23 -23.83 -28.73
N ASP A 166 0.85 -24.32 -29.32
CA ASP A 166 2.22 -23.99 -28.96
C ASP A 166 2.54 -22.49 -29.02
N GLN A 167 1.98 -21.80 -30.02
CA GLN A 167 2.14 -20.35 -30.15
C GLN A 167 1.36 -19.61 -29.05
N VAL A 168 0.18 -20.10 -28.69
CA VAL A 168 -0.64 -19.57 -27.59
C VAL A 168 0.09 -19.77 -26.25
N VAL A 169 0.54 -20.99 -25.93
CA VAL A 169 1.30 -21.30 -24.70
C VAL A 169 2.51 -20.39 -24.56
N ARG A 170 3.32 -20.23 -25.61
CA ARG A 170 4.48 -19.32 -25.58
C ARG A 170 4.10 -17.87 -25.34
N THR A 171 2.92 -17.44 -25.77
CA THR A 171 2.46 -16.07 -25.62
C THR A 171 1.92 -15.82 -24.20
N ILE A 172 1.15 -16.76 -23.65
CA ILE A 172 0.71 -16.74 -22.24
C ILE A 172 1.91 -16.70 -21.30
N ASN A 173 2.86 -17.63 -21.47
CA ASN A 173 4.03 -17.70 -20.62
C ASN A 173 4.93 -16.45 -20.71
N ARG A 174 4.92 -15.74 -21.85
CA ARG A 174 5.61 -14.45 -21.99
C ARG A 174 4.84 -13.31 -21.32
N ALA A 175 3.51 -13.30 -21.43
CA ALA A 175 2.66 -12.32 -20.76
C ALA A 175 2.80 -12.43 -19.23
N ALA A 176 2.68 -13.65 -18.68
CA ALA A 176 2.85 -13.91 -17.25
C ALA A 176 4.23 -13.47 -16.73
N LYS A 177 5.32 -13.81 -17.44
CA LYS A 177 6.68 -13.36 -17.07
C LYS A 177 6.84 -11.84 -17.12
N ARG A 178 6.18 -11.18 -18.06
CA ARG A 178 6.22 -9.71 -18.17
C ARG A 178 5.48 -9.06 -17.01
N GLU A 179 4.31 -9.58 -16.65
CA GLU A 179 3.53 -9.13 -15.51
C GLU A 179 4.31 -9.32 -14.20
N GLU A 180 4.91 -10.49 -13.98
CA GLU A 180 5.77 -10.74 -12.83
C GLU A 180 6.95 -9.75 -12.76
N ALA A 181 7.59 -9.46 -13.90
CA ALA A 181 8.69 -8.50 -13.97
C ALA A 181 8.24 -7.06 -13.69
N LEU A 182 7.03 -6.67 -14.14
CA LEU A 182 6.45 -5.36 -13.87
C LEU A 182 6.11 -5.22 -12.38
N SER A 183 5.45 -6.22 -11.79
CA SER A 183 5.14 -6.25 -10.35
C SER A 183 6.41 -6.15 -9.49
N LYS A 184 7.47 -6.88 -9.84
CA LYS A 184 8.76 -6.78 -9.14
C LYS A 184 9.41 -5.41 -9.27
N ARG A 185 9.26 -4.73 -10.41
CA ARG A 185 9.77 -3.36 -10.60
C ARG A 185 8.98 -2.36 -9.78
N GLU A 186 7.65 -2.43 -9.84
CA GLU A 186 6.74 -1.59 -9.07
C GLU A 186 7.02 -1.73 -7.56
N LYS A 187 7.17 -2.96 -7.07
CA LYS A 187 7.53 -3.22 -5.67
C LYS A 187 8.85 -2.54 -5.27
N LYS A 188 9.88 -2.61 -6.11
CA LYS A 188 11.17 -1.94 -5.87
C LYS A 188 11.07 -0.42 -5.91
N GLU A 189 10.21 0.12 -6.76
CA GLU A 189 9.96 1.57 -6.83
C GLU A 189 9.24 2.08 -5.58
N ILE A 190 8.29 1.30 -5.05
CA ILE A 190 7.62 1.60 -3.78
C ILE A 190 8.63 1.56 -2.62
N GLU A 191 9.41 0.49 -2.51
CA GLU A 191 10.44 0.33 -1.46
C GLU A 191 11.44 1.50 -1.48
N LYS A 192 11.96 1.87 -2.66
CA LYS A 192 12.87 3.00 -2.82
C LYS A 192 12.23 4.34 -2.41
N ARG A 193 10.93 4.52 -2.67
CA ARG A 193 10.20 5.74 -2.30
C ARG A 193 10.00 5.82 -0.78
N GLU A 194 9.70 4.71 -0.13
CA GLU A 194 9.58 4.62 1.32
C GLU A 194 10.93 4.90 2.00
N GLU A 195 12.02 4.32 1.50
CA GLU A 195 13.37 4.60 1.99
C GLU A 195 13.73 6.09 1.89
N LEU A 196 13.45 6.73 0.75
CA LEU A 196 13.66 8.18 0.57
C LEU A 196 12.81 9.01 1.54
N SER A 197 11.56 8.62 1.78
CA SER A 197 10.67 9.31 2.73
C SER A 197 11.21 9.25 4.16
N VAL A 198 11.77 8.11 4.57
CA VAL A 198 12.35 7.93 5.91
C VAL A 198 13.63 8.76 6.06
N GLU A 199 14.46 8.81 5.01
CA GLU A 199 15.67 9.64 5.00
C GLU A 199 15.33 11.14 5.05
N GLU A 200 14.31 11.59 4.31
CA GLU A 200 13.80 12.97 4.36
C GLU A 200 13.24 13.33 5.74
N GLU A 201 12.47 12.45 6.37
CA GLU A 201 11.92 12.66 7.72
C GLU A 201 13.03 12.74 8.78
N GLY A 202 14.06 11.88 8.67
CA GLY A 202 15.25 11.94 9.51
C GLY A 202 16.01 13.27 9.36
N ALA A 203 16.24 13.72 8.11
CA ALA A 203 16.93 14.98 7.84
C ALA A 203 16.16 16.21 8.35
N ILE A 204 14.82 16.18 8.30
CA ILE A 204 13.96 17.23 8.89
C ILE A 204 14.12 17.24 10.41
N SER A 205 14.08 16.07 11.05
CA SER A 205 14.23 15.93 12.51
C SER A 205 15.59 16.45 12.99
N GLU A 206 16.68 16.08 12.32
CA GLU A 206 18.04 16.58 12.64
C GLU A 206 18.13 18.11 12.50
N ARG A 207 17.51 18.67 11.45
CA ARG A 207 17.48 20.11 11.24
C ARG A 207 16.68 20.84 12.32
N GLU A 208 15.57 20.29 12.79
CA GLU A 208 14.78 20.85 13.87
C GLU A 208 15.55 20.84 15.20
N GLN A 209 16.19 19.72 15.54
CA GLN A 209 17.05 19.61 16.73
C GLN A 209 18.18 20.65 16.68
N ALA A 210 18.85 20.82 15.54
CA ALA A 210 19.91 21.82 15.39
C ALA A 210 19.40 23.27 15.52
N ILE A 211 18.16 23.56 15.12
CA ILE A 211 17.53 24.88 15.30
C ILE A 211 17.19 25.10 16.79
N GLU A 212 16.65 24.09 17.46
CA GLU A 212 16.31 24.14 18.88
C GLU A 212 17.55 24.32 19.76
N ASP A 213 18.62 23.57 19.49
CA ASP A 213 19.91 23.71 20.18
C ASP A 213 20.49 25.13 20.04
N LYS A 214 20.43 25.72 18.84
CA LYS A 214 20.87 27.11 18.61
C LYS A 214 20.01 28.13 19.36
N LYS A 215 18.70 27.90 19.48
CA LYS A 215 17.80 28.77 20.28
C LYS A 215 18.14 28.67 21.76
N ASN A 216 18.34 27.46 22.26
CA ASN A 216 18.69 27.19 23.66
C ASN A 216 20.05 27.82 24.02
N GLU A 217 21.06 27.67 23.14
CA GLU A 217 22.36 28.28 23.33
C GLU A 217 22.28 29.82 23.33
N ARG A 218 21.53 30.40 22.39
CA ARG A 218 21.29 31.85 22.35
C ARG A 218 20.58 32.35 23.60
N ALA A 219 19.62 31.59 24.13
CA ALA A 219 18.92 31.92 25.37
C ALA A 219 19.87 31.93 26.57
N ARG A 220 20.75 30.92 26.68
CA ARG A 220 21.79 30.85 27.72
C ARG A 220 22.75 32.04 27.67
N ILE A 221 23.26 32.38 26.48
CA ILE A 221 24.15 33.53 26.28
C ILE A 221 23.44 34.84 26.65
N MET A 222 22.17 35.01 26.27
CA MET A 222 21.38 36.20 26.60
C MET A 222 21.10 36.31 28.10
N GLU A 223 20.82 35.19 28.76
CA GLU A 223 20.61 35.13 30.21
C GLU A 223 21.89 35.47 30.96
N GLU A 224 23.04 34.91 30.56
CA GLU A 224 24.34 35.23 31.14
C GLU A 224 24.67 36.72 30.96
N ARG A 225 24.48 37.28 29.76
CA ARG A 225 24.64 38.72 29.50
C ARG A 225 23.72 39.59 30.36
N ARG A 226 22.47 39.14 30.59
CA ARG A 226 21.53 39.83 31.48
C ARG A 226 22.03 39.79 32.93
N ARG A 227 22.44 38.63 33.43
CA ARG A 227 23.01 38.47 34.79
C ARG A 227 24.23 39.36 35.00
N VAL A 228 25.15 39.40 34.04
CA VAL A 228 26.33 40.28 34.09
C VAL A 228 25.89 41.75 34.12
N ARG A 229 24.99 42.18 33.22
CA ARG A 229 24.48 43.55 33.20
C ARG A 229 23.81 43.96 34.52
N ASP A 230 22.96 43.10 35.05
CA ASP A 230 22.24 43.36 36.30
C ASP A 230 23.23 43.46 37.47
N SER A 231 24.26 42.62 37.52
CA SER A 231 25.34 42.72 38.53
C SER A 231 26.15 44.02 38.43
N VAL A 232 26.44 44.49 37.21
CA VAL A 232 27.15 45.76 36.98
C VAL A 232 26.28 46.95 37.37
N ARG A 233 24.98 46.90 37.07
CA ARG A 233 24.01 47.93 37.49
C ARG A 233 23.88 47.99 39.00
N ASP A 234 23.78 46.85 39.67
CA ASP A 234 23.71 46.78 41.12
C ASP A 234 24.99 47.30 41.78
N ALA A 235 26.17 46.96 41.24
CA ALA A 235 27.45 47.51 41.69
C ALA A 235 27.51 49.03 41.50
N SER A 236 27.13 49.53 40.32
CA SER A 236 27.12 50.96 40.01
C SER A 236 26.14 51.73 40.91
N ARG A 237 24.98 51.14 41.24
CA ARG A 237 24.00 51.72 42.17
C ARG A 237 24.59 51.85 43.57
N ARG A 238 25.25 50.79 44.06
CA ARG A 238 25.93 50.79 45.37
C ARG A 238 27.06 51.83 45.41
N GLU A 239 27.87 51.93 44.35
CA GLU A 239 28.93 52.94 44.25
C GLU A 239 28.38 54.37 44.22
N PHE A 240 27.30 54.61 43.46
CA PHE A 240 26.64 55.91 43.40
C PHE A 240 26.03 56.29 44.74
N GLU A 241 25.36 55.36 45.43
CA GLU A 241 24.81 55.57 46.78
C GLU A 241 25.92 55.89 47.79
N ALA A 242 27.04 55.17 47.76
CA ALA A 242 28.20 55.43 48.61
C ALA A 242 28.84 56.80 48.30
N ARG A 243 28.98 57.17 47.02
CA ARG A 243 29.51 58.48 46.60
C ARG A 243 28.59 59.62 47.03
N ARG A 244 27.27 59.43 46.91
CA ARG A 244 26.25 60.40 47.36
C ARG A 244 26.35 60.60 48.87
N GLN A 245 26.50 59.53 49.66
CA GLN A 245 26.71 59.63 51.10
C GLN A 245 27.99 60.44 51.43
N ARG A 246 29.13 60.11 50.81
CA ARG A 246 30.39 60.85 51.03
C ARG A 246 30.28 62.33 50.69
N LEU A 247 29.61 62.68 49.59
CA LEU A 247 29.39 64.08 49.20
C LEU A 247 28.48 64.83 50.17
N LEU A 248 27.46 64.16 50.74
CA LEU A 248 26.59 64.75 51.76
C LEU A 248 27.36 64.99 53.06
N GLU A 249 28.20 64.03 53.48
CA GLU A 249 29.09 64.15 54.64
C GLU A 249 30.10 65.30 54.46
N GLU A 250 30.75 65.39 53.29
CA GLU A 250 31.71 66.45 53.00
C GLU A 250 31.05 67.84 52.97
N ARG A 251 29.84 67.95 52.41
CA ARG A 251 29.06 69.20 52.42
C ARG A 251 28.67 69.60 53.84
N GLN A 252 28.28 68.64 54.69
CA GLN A 252 28.02 68.91 56.11
C GLN A 252 29.29 69.40 56.81
N ALA A 253 30.41 68.68 56.65
CA ALA A 253 31.70 69.08 57.25
C ALA A 253 32.16 70.47 56.78
N ARG A 254 31.98 70.80 55.49
CA ARG A 254 32.32 72.12 54.93
C ARG A 254 31.39 73.22 55.40
N ARG A 255 30.08 72.94 55.53
CA ARG A 255 29.13 73.88 56.15
C ARG A 255 29.55 74.17 57.59
N ASP A 256 29.91 73.14 58.34
CA ASP A 256 30.37 73.27 59.72
C ASP A 256 31.70 74.06 59.82
N SER A 257 32.60 73.91 58.85
CA SER A 257 33.86 74.67 58.82
C SER A 257 33.67 76.14 58.41
N ILE A 258 32.77 76.44 57.46
CA ILE A 258 32.47 77.81 57.04
C ILE A 258 31.77 78.57 58.17
N LEU A 259 30.87 77.91 58.91
CA LEU A 259 30.27 78.49 60.12
C LEU A 259 31.33 78.85 61.17
N ARG A 260 32.45 78.09 61.27
CA ARG A 260 33.58 78.44 62.14
C ARG A 260 34.47 79.57 61.61
N ALA A 261 34.54 79.78 60.29
CA ALA A 261 35.38 80.83 59.70
C ALA A 261 34.68 82.19 59.60
N ARG A 262 33.34 82.22 59.57
CA ARG A 262 32.54 83.46 59.51
C ARG A 262 32.45 84.21 60.85
N SER A 263 32.99 83.68 61.94
CA SER A 263 32.88 84.27 63.28
C SER A 263 34.03 85.21 63.69
N GLY A 264 34.87 85.73 62.78
CA GLY A 264 36.00 86.62 63.15
C GLY A 264 36.34 87.76 62.17
N GLY A 265 35.85 88.97 62.45
CA GLY A 265 36.34 90.27 61.93
C GLY A 265 35.26 91.19 61.32
N GLY A 266 34.91 92.31 61.98
CA GLY A 266 33.68 93.10 61.71
C GLY A 266 33.79 94.56 61.23
N ASP A 267 32.65 95.05 60.68
CA ASP A 267 31.82 96.26 60.98
C ASP A 267 32.37 97.71 60.89
N PRO A 268 31.54 98.79 60.71
CA PRO A 268 30.07 98.91 60.42
C PRO A 268 29.69 100.12 59.44
N PRO A 269 28.52 100.83 59.51
CA PRO A 269 27.23 100.62 58.78
C PRO A 269 26.74 101.94 58.07
N PRO A 270 25.44 102.28 57.84
CA PRO A 270 24.16 101.53 57.79
C PRO A 270 23.28 101.84 56.53
N ASP A 271 22.19 101.08 56.34
CA ASP A 271 20.79 101.56 56.39
C ASP A 271 19.82 100.79 55.45
N GLY A 272 18.73 100.30 56.06
CA GLY A 272 17.37 100.34 55.50
C GLY A 272 16.90 99.31 54.46
N GLY A 273 16.01 98.41 54.90
CA GLY A 273 14.72 98.21 54.20
C GLY A 273 14.46 96.86 53.54
N ASP A 274 13.84 95.96 54.31
CA ASP A 274 12.63 95.16 54.07
C ASP A 274 12.35 94.49 52.70
N GLY A 275 11.90 93.23 52.75
CA GLY A 275 11.13 92.62 51.67
C GLY A 275 11.06 91.09 51.68
N ASP A 276 10.00 90.57 52.30
CA ASP A 276 9.57 89.17 52.45
C ASP A 276 9.38 88.34 51.14
N GLY A 277 9.29 87.02 51.32
CA GLY A 277 8.64 86.06 50.40
C GLY A 277 9.48 84.81 50.12
N ASP A 278 9.35 83.66 50.80
CA ASP A 278 8.17 82.77 50.88
C ASP A 278 7.75 82.30 49.47
N GLU A 279 7.48 81.06 49.09
CA GLU A 279 7.40 79.70 49.65
C GLU A 279 7.08 78.81 48.42
N GLY A 280 6.94 77.50 48.59
CA GLY A 280 6.10 76.68 47.69
C GLY A 280 6.86 75.86 46.65
N ASN A 281 7.20 74.58 46.83
CA ASN A 281 6.40 73.41 47.22
C ASN A 281 5.60 72.79 46.05
N GLY A 282 5.62 71.45 46.01
CA GLY A 282 4.71 70.59 45.26
C GLY A 282 5.10 70.33 43.80
N ASP A 283 4.77 69.19 43.19
CA ASP A 283 4.06 67.98 43.59
C ASP A 283 4.02 67.10 42.32
N GLY A 284 3.68 65.81 42.47
CA GLY A 284 2.79 65.18 41.50
C GLY A 284 3.38 64.09 40.63
N GLY A 285 3.16 62.83 41.08
CA GLY A 285 2.67 61.67 40.31
C GLY A 285 3.37 61.26 39.00
N LEU A 286 3.55 59.98 38.68
CA LEU A 286 2.87 58.74 39.06
C LEU A 286 3.85 57.56 38.91
#